data_AF-A0A4Q2LSR6-F1
#
_entry.id   AF-A0A4Q2LSR6-F1
#
_cell.length_a   1.000
_cell.length_b   1.000
_cell.length_c   1.000
_cell.angle_alpha   90.00
_cell.angle_beta   90.00
_cell.angle_gamma   90.00
#
_symmetry.space_group_name_H-M   'P 1'
#
loop_
_entity.id
_entity.type
_entity.pdbx_description
1 polymer ?
#
loop_
_entity_poly.entity_id
_entity_poly.type
_entity_poly.pdbx_seq_one_letter_code
_entity_poly.pdbx_strand_id
1 'polypeptide(L)'
;MNNAIVWDERLSIAIPVLERDWEEYSVSEREAIVERWELIRGSIPARVFLLEQEINRKQTELFNEDDFGRSCQINSEIAELASQINDLLIWYRVDQEIEPRRHR
;
A
#
# COMPACT_ATOMS: atom_id res chain seq x y z
N MET A 1 -14.08 5.77 -20.12
CA MET A 1 -13.12 4.79 -19.56
C MET A 1 -12.85 5.29 -18.16
N ASN A 2 -13.53 4.71 -17.17
CA ASN A 2 -13.58 5.25 -15.80
C ASN A 2 -12.55 4.50 -14.97
N ASN A 3 -11.37 5.11 -14.78
CA ASN A 3 -10.23 4.50 -14.11
C ASN A 3 -10.18 4.96 -12.64
N ALA A 4 -11.13 4.49 -11.83
CA ALA A 4 -11.16 4.75 -10.39
C ALA A 4 -10.04 4.03 -9.61
N ILE A 5 -8.96 3.61 -10.28
CA ILE A 5 -7.82 2.89 -9.72
C ILE A 5 -6.55 3.47 -10.33
N VAL A 6 -5.65 3.95 -9.48
CA VAL A 6 -4.42 4.66 -9.86
C VAL A 6 -3.22 3.97 -9.25
N TRP A 7 -2.11 3.92 -9.98
CA TRP A 7 -0.85 3.37 -9.47
C TRP A 7 -0.26 4.28 -8.37
N ASP A 8 0.02 3.69 -7.21
CA ASP A 8 0.77 4.34 -6.14
C ASP A 8 2.22 3.87 -6.22
N GLU A 9 3.12 4.77 -6.61
CA GLU A 9 4.55 4.45 -6.78
C GLU A 9 5.18 3.98 -5.46
N ARG A 10 4.77 4.56 -4.33
CA ARG A 10 5.36 4.26 -3.03
C ARG A 10 4.98 2.85 -2.58
N LEU A 11 3.72 2.48 -2.72
CA LEU A 11 3.25 1.14 -2.35
C LEU A 11 3.56 0.10 -3.43
N SER A 12 3.79 0.54 -4.66
CA SER A 12 3.96 -0.28 -5.85
C SER A 12 2.77 -1.22 -6.07
N ILE A 13 1.57 -0.69 -5.87
CA ILE A 13 0.28 -1.32 -6.20
C ILE A 13 -0.65 -0.24 -6.74
N ALA A 14 -1.72 -0.65 -7.42
CA ALA A 14 -2.77 0.29 -7.78
C ALA A 14 -3.82 0.39 -6.66
N ILE A 15 -4.21 1.60 -6.27
CA ILE A 15 -5.17 1.86 -5.18
C ILE A 15 -6.45 2.49 -5.75
N PRO A 16 -7.61 2.27 -5.10
CA PRO A 16 -8.85 2.90 -5.53
C PRO A 16 -8.84 4.40 -5.24
N VAL A 17 -9.14 5.19 -6.26
CA VAL A 17 -9.32 6.64 -6.21
C VAL A 17 -10.62 6.95 -6.93
N LEU A 18 -11.69 7.21 -6.17
CA LEU A 18 -13.00 7.53 -6.75
C LEU A 18 -12.99 8.98 -7.29
N GLU A 19 -13.45 9.15 -8.53
CA GLU A 19 -13.57 10.46 -9.18
C GLU A 19 -14.86 11.20 -8.80
N ARG A 20 -15.84 10.46 -8.28
CA ARG A 20 -17.17 10.94 -7.89
C ARG A 20 -17.66 10.15 -6.66
N ASP A 21 -18.76 10.55 -6.05
CA ASP A 21 -19.29 9.85 -4.88
C ASP A 21 -19.70 8.41 -5.26
N TRP A 22 -19.62 7.48 -4.30
CA TRP A 22 -19.90 6.07 -4.54
C TRP A 22 -21.32 5.85 -5.10
N GLU A 23 -22.29 6.61 -4.59
CA GLU A 23 -23.68 6.55 -5.04
C GLU A 23 -23.89 7.06 -6.47
N GLU A 24 -22.95 7.82 -7.03
CA GLU A 24 -23.02 8.36 -8.39
C GLU A 24 -22.54 7.37 -9.46
N TYR A 25 -21.94 6.25 -9.05
CA TYR A 25 -21.62 5.14 -9.95
C TYR A 25 -22.84 4.25 -10.18
N SER A 26 -23.01 3.72 -11.39
CA SER A 26 -24.00 2.67 -11.64
C SER A 26 -23.65 1.40 -10.86
N VAL A 27 -24.61 0.51 -10.67
CA VAL A 27 -24.37 -0.80 -10.02
C VAL A 27 -23.26 -1.57 -10.73
N SER A 28 -23.26 -1.59 -12.07
CA SER A 28 -22.23 -2.29 -12.86
C SER A 28 -20.85 -1.64 -12.74
N GLU A 29 -20.76 -0.30 -12.62
CA GLU A 29 -19.49 0.39 -12.38
C GLU A 29 -18.94 0.04 -10.98
N ARG A 30 -19.81 0.04 -9.97
CA ARG A 30 -19.45 -0.33 -8.59
C ARG A 30 -18.92 -1.76 -8.53
N GLU A 31 -19.64 -2.72 -9.10
CA GLU A 31 -19.22 -4.13 -9.17
C GLU A 31 -17.86 -4.29 -9.84
N ALA A 32 -17.62 -3.61 -10.96
CA ALA A 32 -16.33 -3.66 -11.65
C ALA A 32 -15.19 -3.04 -10.84
N ILE A 33 -15.46 -1.97 -10.08
CA ILE A 33 -14.47 -1.36 -9.18
C ILE A 33 -14.13 -2.32 -8.02
N VAL A 34 -15.15 -2.92 -7.39
CA VAL A 34 -14.99 -3.90 -6.32
C VAL A 34 -14.15 -5.09 -6.80
N GLU A 35 -14.54 -5.72 -7.91
CA GLU A 35 -13.86 -6.88 -8.48
C GLU A 35 -12.38 -6.57 -8.79
N ARG A 36 -12.13 -5.44 -9.45
CA ARG A 36 -10.76 -5.04 -9.79
C ARG A 36 -9.92 -4.75 -8.53
N TRP A 37 -10.52 -4.13 -7.51
CA TRP A 37 -9.82 -3.87 -6.27
C TRP A 37 -9.50 -5.17 -5.50
N GLU A 38 -10.40 -6.14 -5.45
CA GLU A 38 -10.13 -7.43 -4.81
C GLU A 38 -8.95 -8.17 -5.45
N LEU A 39 -8.85 -8.14 -6.78
CA LEU A 39 -7.70 -8.72 -7.50
C LEU A 39 -6.37 -8.06 -7.08
N ILE A 40 -6.35 -6.73 -6.97
CA ILE A 40 -5.13 -6.01 -6.57
C ILE A 40 -4.83 -6.22 -5.09
N ARG A 41 -5.85 -6.18 -4.23
CA ARG A 41 -5.73 -6.42 -2.79
C ARG A 41 -5.14 -7.79 -2.49
N GLY A 42 -5.49 -8.81 -3.27
CA GLY A 42 -4.89 -10.14 -3.19
C GLY A 42 -3.36 -10.17 -3.39
N SER A 43 -2.78 -9.14 -4.01
CA SER A 43 -1.32 -9.03 -4.17
C SER A 43 -0.59 -8.40 -2.98
N ILE A 44 -1.32 -7.75 -2.05
CA ILE A 44 -0.72 -7.03 -0.92
C ILE A 44 0.15 -7.93 -0.04
N PRO A 45 -0.26 -9.17 0.35
CA PRO A 45 0.59 -10.04 1.15
C PRO A 45 1.95 -10.34 0.51
N ALA A 46 1.98 -10.53 -0.81
CA ALA A 46 3.22 -10.75 -1.54
C ALA A 46 4.11 -9.50 -1.52
N ARG A 47 3.53 -8.31 -1.64
CA ARG A 47 4.28 -7.04 -1.54
C ARG A 47 4.87 -6.83 -0.14
N VAL A 48 4.09 -7.09 0.91
CA VAL A 48 4.56 -7.02 2.31
C VAL A 48 5.75 -7.95 2.53
N PHE A 49 5.65 -9.20 2.07
CA PHE A 49 6.74 -10.18 2.20
C PHE A 49 8.05 -9.73 1.54
N LEU A 50 7.98 -9.07 0.38
CA LEU A 50 9.18 -8.51 -0.29
C LEU A 50 9.79 -7.35 0.49
N LEU A 51 8.97 -6.48 1.08
CA LEU A 51 9.44 -5.37 1.92
C LEU A 51 10.08 -5.89 3.21
N GLU A 52 9.51 -6.92 3.84
CA GLU A 52 10.09 -7.58 5.03
C GLU A 52 11.47 -8.19 4.74
N GLN A 53 11.65 -8.82 3.57
CA GLN A 53 12.97 -9.31 3.15
C GLN A 53 13.99 -8.18 3.01
N GLU A 54 13.60 -7.05 2.44
CA GLU A 54 14.49 -5.89 2.30
C GLU A 54 14.82 -5.27 3.67
N ILE A 55 13.85 -5.22 4.59
CA ILE A 55 14.09 -4.81 5.99
C ILE A 55 15.12 -5.75 6.64
N ASN A 56 14.96 -7.07 6.53
CA ASN A 56 15.89 -8.03 7.12
C ASN A 56 17.32 -7.86 6.56
N ARG A 57 17.44 -7.59 5.25
CA ARG A 57 18.72 -7.30 4.61
C ARG A 57 19.35 -6.03 5.18
N LYS A 58 18.59 -4.94 5.30
CA LYS A 58 19.07 -3.67 5.87
C LYS A 58 19.39 -3.76 7.36
N GLN A 59 18.64 -4.55 8.12
CA GLN A 59 18.95 -4.82 9.54
C GLN A 59 20.28 -5.57 9.67
N THR A 60 20.56 -6.52 8.77
CA THR A 60 21.86 -7.20 8.73
C THR A 60 22.99 -6.24 8.36
N GLU A 61 22.75 -5.32 7.42
CA GLU A 61 23.69 -4.26 7.04
C GLU A 61 23.99 -3.35 8.24
N LEU A 62 22.94 -2.84 8.90
CA LEU A 62 23.04 -2.01 10.09
C LEU A 62 23.78 -2.69 11.24
N PHE A 63 23.57 -3.99 11.45
CA PHE A 63 24.25 -4.73 12.51
C PHE A 63 25.78 -4.75 12.35
N ASN A 64 26.26 -4.67 11.11
CA ASN A 64 27.69 -4.67 10.80
C ASN A 64 28.24 -3.26 10.49
N GLU A 65 27.44 -2.21 10.68
CA GLU A 65 27.82 -0.83 10.37
C GLU A 65 28.34 -0.12 11.63
N ASP A 66 29.55 0.46 11.53
CA ASP A 66 30.20 1.20 12.61
C ASP A 66 30.11 2.72 12.41
N ASP A 67 29.84 3.20 11.20
CA ASP A 67 29.64 4.61 10.93
C ASP A 67 28.25 5.07 11.39
N PHE A 68 28.22 6.04 12.29
CA PHE A 68 26.98 6.56 12.85
C PHE A 68 26.08 7.21 11.80
N GLY A 69 26.66 7.96 10.85
CA GLY A 69 25.91 8.62 9.79
C GLY A 69 25.22 7.60 8.88
N ARG A 70 25.95 6.57 8.49
CA ARG A 70 25.44 5.45 7.69
C ARG A 70 24.40 4.64 8.46
N SER A 71 24.61 4.41 9.75
CA SER A 71 23.63 3.75 10.62
C SER A 71 22.31 4.52 10.70
N CYS A 72 22.35 5.85 10.83
CA CYS A 72 21.16 6.69 10.79
C CYS A 72 20.43 6.58 9.45
N GLN A 73 21.18 6.60 8.34
CA GLN A 73 20.59 6.46 7.00
C GLN A 73 19.87 5.11 6.85
N ILE A 74 20.54 4.00 7.19
CA ILE A 74 19.94 2.66 7.08
C ILE A 74 18.69 2.55 7.98
N ASN A 75 18.72 3.10 9.19
CA ASN A 75 17.55 3.14 10.06
C ASN A 75 16.38 3.92 9.44
N SER A 76 16.64 5.08 8.82
CA SER A 76 15.60 5.83 8.11
C SER A 76 15.00 5.05 6.95
N GLU A 77 15.83 4.31 6.20
CA GLU A 77 15.37 3.45 5.10
C GLU A 77 14.50 2.29 5.63
N ILE A 78 14.87 1.66 6.75
CA ILE A 78 14.06 0.63 7.43
C ILE A 78 12.72 1.21 7.88
N ALA A 79 12.72 2.41 8.48
CA ALA A 79 11.50 3.07 8.94
C ALA A 79 10.53 3.38 7.78
N GLU A 80 11.06 3.80 6.63
CA GLU A 80 10.24 4.05 5.43
C GLU A 80 9.61 2.74 4.90
N LEU A 81 10.38 1.65 4.83
CA LEU A 81 9.85 0.33 4.43
C LEU A 81 8.76 -0.15 5.41
N ALA A 82 8.96 0.04 6.72
CA ALA A 82 7.97 -0.30 7.73
C ALA A 82 6.69 0.56 7.61
N SER A 83 6.83 1.85 7.29
CA SER A 83 5.68 2.71 6.97
C SER A 83 4.90 2.17 5.78
N GLN A 84 5.58 1.78 4.69
CA GLN A 84 4.91 1.20 3.51
C GLN A 84 4.16 -0.08 3.86
N ILE A 85 4.75 -0.97 4.65
CA ILE A 85 4.08 -2.19 5.15
C ILE A 85 2.82 -1.81 5.93
N ASN A 86 2.91 -0.83 6.83
CA ASN A 86 1.74 -0.40 7.61
C ASN A 86 0.59 0.07 6.71
N ASP A 87 0.90 0.88 5.69
CA ASP A 87 -0.12 1.41 4.78
C ASP A 87 -0.72 0.33 3.88
N LEU A 88 0.09 -0.61 3.41
CA LEU A 88 -0.38 -1.81 2.71
C LEU A 88 -1.33 -2.64 3.59
N LEU A 89 -0.97 -2.84 4.86
CA LEU A 89 -1.82 -3.60 5.79
C LEU A 89 -3.10 -2.85 6.16
N ILE A 90 -3.09 -1.51 6.18
CA ILE A 90 -4.33 -0.72 6.26
C ILE A 90 -5.20 -1.04 5.05
N TRP A 91 -4.68 -0.94 3.82
CA TRP A 91 -5.44 -1.27 2.61
C TRP A 91 -5.97 -2.70 2.59
N TYR A 92 -5.18 -3.66 3.05
CA TYR A 92 -5.57 -5.07 3.13
C TYR A 92 -6.74 -5.29 4.11
N ARG A 93 -6.71 -4.61 5.26
CA ARG A 93 -7.72 -4.73 6.33
C ARG A 93 -8.97 -3.86 6.13
N VAL A 94 -8.95 -2.90 5.21
CA VAL A 94 -10.14 -2.10 4.90
C VAL A 94 -11.16 -3.00 4.25
N ASP A 95 -11.97 -3.67 5.06
CA ASP A 95 -13.09 -4.47 4.60
C ASP A 95 -13.97 -3.57 3.73
N GLN A 96 -14.44 -4.08 2.59
CA GLN A 96 -15.38 -3.37 1.72
C GLN A 96 -16.78 -3.31 2.35
N GLU A 97 -16.91 -2.88 3.60
CA GLU A 97 -18.07 -2.04 3.90
C GLU A 97 -17.76 -0.71 3.22
N ILE A 98 -18.30 -0.55 2.02
CA ILE A 98 -18.13 0.64 1.19
C ILE A 98 -18.84 1.81 1.88
N GLU A 99 -18.26 2.31 2.96
CA GLU A 99 -18.54 3.64 3.44
C GLU A 99 -17.48 4.57 2.87
N PRO A 100 -17.91 5.64 2.19
CA PRO A 100 -16.99 6.58 1.58
C PRO A 100 -16.13 7.16 2.69
N ARG A 101 -14.81 6.92 2.60
CA ARG A 101 -13.83 7.65 3.41
C ARG A 101 -13.93 9.12 3.04
N ARG A 102 -14.82 9.85 3.71
CA ARG A 102 -14.86 11.31 3.73
C ARG A 102 -13.49 11.79 4.19
N HIS A 103 -12.65 12.20 3.25
CA HIS A 103 -11.48 13.00 3.58
C HIS A 103 -12.00 14.33 4.13
N ARG A 104 -11.54 14.67 5.34
CA ARG A 104 -11.77 15.97 5.96
C ARG A 104 -10.57 16.87 5.71
#